data_AF-A0A352D4H8-F1
#
_entry.id   AF-A0A352D4H8-F1
#
_cell.length_a   1.000
_cell.length_b   1.000
_cell.length_c   1.000
_cell.angle_alpha   90.00
_cell.angle_beta   90.00
_cell.angle_gamma   90.00
#
_symmetry.space_group_name_H-M   'P 1'
#
loop_
_entity.id
_entity.type
_entity.pdbx_description
1 polymer ?
#
loop_
_entity_poly.entity_id
_entity_poly.type
_entity_poly.pdbx_seq_one_letter_code
_entity_poly.pdbx_strand_id
1 'polypeptide(L)'
;EFAKQQNLFVVKEFYESKTAKEPGREVFNEMLGEIEKGVASGILAWNPDRLARNSIDGGKVIYFVDTLKIVALKFPTFWFEATPQGLFMLQIAFGQSKYYVDTLRENVTRGMRQKVRNGVWPSGAPLG
;
A
#
# COMPACT_ATOMS: atom_id res chain seq x y z
N GLU A 1 -11.97 -14.59 -5.69
CA GLU A 1 -12.24 -15.87 -5.01
C GLU A 1 -12.33 -15.73 -3.49
N PHE A 2 -11.34 -15.12 -2.82
CA PHE A 2 -11.33 -14.92 -1.37
C PHE A 2 -12.60 -14.22 -0.82
N ALA A 3 -13.11 -13.19 -1.50
CA ALA A 3 -14.35 -12.51 -1.10
C ALA A 3 -15.57 -13.45 -1.09
N LYS A 4 -15.69 -14.35 -2.09
CA LYS A 4 -16.76 -15.34 -2.16
C LYS A 4 -16.64 -16.38 -1.04
N GLN A 5 -15.42 -16.80 -0.70
CA GLN A 5 -15.16 -17.76 0.38
C GLN A 5 -15.49 -17.19 1.77
N GLN A 6 -15.26 -15.90 1.97
CA GLN A 6 -15.54 -15.19 3.24
C GLN A 6 -16.95 -14.58 3.29
N ASN A 7 -17.80 -14.88 2.30
CA ASN A 7 -19.16 -14.36 2.17
C ASN A 7 -19.23 -12.81 2.22
N LEU A 8 -18.22 -12.15 1.67
CA LEU A 8 -18.11 -10.69 1.65
C LEU A 8 -18.86 -10.13 0.43
N PHE A 9 -19.68 -9.10 0.66
CA PHE A 9 -20.31 -8.34 -0.40
C PHE A 9 -19.32 -7.29 -0.95
N VAL A 10 -18.96 -7.41 -2.23
CA VAL A 10 -18.06 -6.47 -2.90
C VAL A 10 -18.90 -5.34 -3.49
N VAL A 11 -18.82 -4.15 -2.89
CA VAL A 11 -19.57 -2.97 -3.34
C VAL A 11 -18.96 -2.38 -4.61
N LYS A 12 -17.63 -2.28 -4.66
CA LYS A 12 -16.88 -1.70 -5.78
C LYS A 12 -15.46 -2.25 -5.78
N GLU A 13 -14.90 -2.46 -6.97
CA GLU A 13 -13.49 -2.84 -7.15
C GLU A 13 -12.69 -1.63 -7.64
N PHE A 14 -11.60 -1.34 -6.95
CA PHE A 14 -10.69 -0.25 -7.29
C PHE A 14 -9.38 -0.82 -7.81
N TYR A 15 -8.96 -0.41 -9.00
CA TYR A 15 -7.69 -0.80 -9.59
C TYR A 15 -6.84 0.44 -9.83
N GLU A 16 -5.62 0.44 -9.28
CA GLU A 16 -4.67 1.54 -9.47
C GLU A 16 -3.31 0.99 -9.89
N SER A 17 -2.89 1.33 -11.11
CA SER A 17 -1.59 0.97 -11.67
C SER A 17 -0.48 1.97 -11.32
N LYS A 18 -0.83 3.16 -10.80
CA LYS A 18 0.15 4.17 -10.38
C LYS A 18 0.92 3.68 -9.16
N THR A 19 2.25 3.69 -9.27
CA THR A 19 3.17 3.36 -8.18
C THR A 19 2.85 4.19 -6.95
N ALA A 20 2.67 3.52 -5.81
CA ALA A 20 2.35 4.06 -4.47
C ALA A 20 3.39 5.03 -3.86
N LYS A 21 4.24 5.65 -4.67
CA LYS A 21 5.37 6.47 -4.24
C LYS A 21 5.00 7.90 -3.91
N GLU A 22 4.00 8.48 -4.59
CA GLU A 22 3.58 9.87 -4.36
C GLU A 22 2.24 9.91 -3.61
N PRO A 23 2.10 10.78 -2.59
CA PRO A 23 0.82 11.03 -1.94
C PRO A 23 -0.13 11.72 -2.92
N GLY A 24 -1.42 11.35 -2.92
CA GLY A 24 -2.40 11.90 -3.87
C GLY A 24 -2.93 10.89 -4.88
N ARG A 25 -3.15 9.65 -4.45
CA ARG A 25 -3.83 8.62 -5.24
C ARG A 25 -5.31 8.96 -5.37
N GLU A 26 -5.74 9.39 -6.53
CA GLU A 26 -7.13 9.76 -6.81
C GLU A 26 -8.07 8.59 -6.51
N VAL A 27 -7.71 7.38 -6.95
CA VAL A 27 -8.52 6.16 -6.76
C VAL A 27 -8.57 5.75 -5.29
N PHE A 28 -7.44 5.83 -4.57
CA PHE A 28 -7.39 5.53 -3.14
C PHE A 28 -8.17 6.55 -2.31
N ASN A 29 -8.07 7.83 -2.64
CA ASN A 29 -8.83 8.88 -1.98
C ASN A 29 -10.33 8.74 -2.27
N GLU A 30 -10.72 8.34 -3.49
CA GLU A 30 -12.12 8.03 -3.83
C GLU A 30 -12.63 6.84 -3.00
N MET A 31 -11.84 5.76 -2.90
CA MET A 31 -12.17 4.60 -2.07
C MET A 31 -12.35 4.98 -0.58
N LEU A 32 -11.42 5.76 -0.03
CA LEU A 32 -11.54 6.27 1.33
C LEU A 32 -12.76 7.18 1.49
N GLY A 33 -13.07 8.01 0.49
CA GLY A 33 -14.25 8.86 0.49
C GLY A 33 -15.57 8.09 0.44
N GLU A 34 -15.63 6.95 -0.26
CA GLU A 34 -16.80 6.07 -0.23
C GLU A 34 -17.02 5.41 1.13
N ILE A 35 -15.93 5.04 1.81
CA ILE A 35 -15.98 4.53 3.19
C ILE A 35 -16.47 5.62 4.15
N GLU A 36 -16.00 6.86 4.01
CA GLU A 36 -16.48 7.98 4.82
C GLU A 36 -17.96 8.29 4.60
N LYS A 37 -18.47 8.06 3.39
CA LYS A 37 -19.90 8.19 3.07
C LYS A 37 -20.75 7.02 3.58
N GLY A 38 -20.14 5.98 4.15
CA GLY A 38 -20.82 4.79 4.64
C GLY A 38 -21.28 3.81 3.54
N VAL A 39 -20.77 3.97 2.32
CA VAL A 39 -21.10 3.10 1.18
C VAL A 39 -20.46 1.72 1.33
N ALA A 40 -19.31 1.65 2.02
CA ALA A 40 -18.61 0.41 2.34
C ALA A 40 -18.12 0.42 3.79
N SER A 41 -18.13 -0.74 4.43
CA SER A 41 -17.73 -0.92 5.84
C SER A 41 -16.34 -1.53 6.01
N GLY A 42 -15.61 -1.77 4.91
CA GLY A 42 -14.37 -2.53 4.94
C GLY A 42 -13.56 -2.43 3.66
N ILE A 43 -12.31 -2.85 3.76
CA ILE A 43 -11.36 -2.93 2.64
C ILE A 43 -10.81 -4.35 2.59
N LEU A 44 -10.83 -4.94 1.39
CA LEU A 44 -10.12 -6.16 1.08
C LEU A 44 -8.94 -5.83 0.16
N ALA A 45 -7.72 -6.10 0.63
CA ALA A 45 -6.51 -5.89 -0.16
C ALA A 45 -5.62 -7.13 -0.09
N TRP A 46 -4.77 -7.37 -1.09
CA TRP A 46 -3.94 -8.57 -1.13
C TRP A 46 -2.90 -8.62 0.02
N ASN A 47 -2.20 -7.51 0.23
CA ASN A 47 -1.14 -7.36 1.22
C ASN A 47 -1.09 -5.88 1.66
N PRO A 48 -0.77 -5.58 2.93
CA PRO A 48 -0.54 -4.21 3.41
C PRO A 48 0.37 -3.36 2.49
N ASP A 49 1.40 -3.95 1.88
CA ASP A 49 2.32 -3.25 0.99
C ASP A 49 1.64 -2.73 -0.29
N ARG A 50 0.52 -3.32 -0.71
CA ARG A 50 -0.26 -2.86 -1.86
C ARG A 50 -1.30 -1.81 -1.48
N LEU A 51 -1.69 -1.76 -0.21
CA LEU A 51 -2.65 -0.80 0.30
C LEU A 51 -1.99 0.57 0.49
N ALA A 52 -0.87 0.65 1.20
CA ALA A 52 -0.14 1.90 1.41
C ALA A 52 1.38 1.68 1.41
N ARG A 53 2.11 2.45 0.59
CA ARG A 53 3.59 2.50 0.59
C ARG A 53 4.16 3.85 1.01
N ASN A 54 3.32 4.71 1.56
CA ASN A 54 3.73 5.99 2.14
C ASN A 54 3.12 6.13 3.55
N SER A 55 3.76 6.98 4.35
CA SER A 55 3.38 7.18 5.75
C SER A 55 2.06 7.92 5.92
N ILE A 56 1.61 8.68 4.91
CA ILE A 56 0.38 9.49 4.98
C ILE A 56 -0.85 8.60 4.80
N ASP A 57 -0.89 7.84 3.70
CA ASP A 57 -1.98 6.93 3.35
C ASP A 57 -2.08 5.79 4.37
N GLY A 58 -0.94 5.24 4.81
CA GLY A 58 -0.92 4.22 5.87
C GLY A 58 -1.47 4.77 7.19
N GLY A 59 -1.11 6.00 7.54
CA GLY A 59 -1.65 6.68 8.72
C GLY A 59 -3.16 6.92 8.63
N LYS A 60 -3.67 7.32 7.46
CA LYS A 60 -5.12 7.48 7.24
C LYS A 60 -5.89 6.18 7.41
N VAL A 61 -5.37 5.07 6.88
CA VAL A 61 -5.99 3.74 7.04
C VAL A 61 -6.02 3.34 8.50
N ILE A 62 -4.91 3.48 9.22
CA ILE A 62 -4.86 3.20 10.67
C ILE A 62 -5.89 4.05 11.42
N TYR A 63 -5.94 5.36 11.13
CA TYR A 63 -6.92 6.26 11.73
C TYR A 63 -8.37 5.86 11.46
N PHE A 64 -8.69 5.39 10.25
CA PHE A 64 -10.03 4.93 9.93
C PHE A 64 -10.41 3.60 10.58
N VAL A 65 -9.43 2.72 10.81
CA VAL A 65 -9.67 1.50 11.59
C VAL A 65 -9.87 1.85 13.07
N ASP A 66 -9.05 2.76 13.61
CA ASP A 66 -9.13 3.21 15.01
C ASP A 66 -10.46 3.96 15.30
N THR A 67 -10.92 4.78 14.36
CA THR A 67 -12.23 5.47 14.45
C THR A 67 -13.43 4.60 14.08
N LEU A 68 -13.22 3.29 13.86
CA LEU A 68 -14.26 2.32 13.48
C LEU A 68 -15.02 2.65 12.18
N LYS A 69 -14.48 3.54 11.34
CA LYS A 69 -15.00 3.77 9.98
C LYS A 69 -14.75 2.56 9.08
N ILE A 70 -13.57 1.95 9.23
CA ILE A 70 -13.24 0.66 8.61
C ILE A 70 -13.42 -0.43 9.66
N VAL A 71 -14.54 -1.15 9.57
CA VAL A 71 -14.87 -2.24 10.49
C VAL A 71 -14.16 -3.54 10.07
N ALA A 72 -14.04 -3.77 8.76
CA ALA A 72 -13.44 -4.98 8.22
C ALA A 72 -12.26 -4.67 7.29
N LEU A 73 -11.05 -4.65 7.84
CA LEU A 73 -9.82 -4.64 7.04
C LEU A 73 -9.26 -6.07 6.95
N LYS A 74 -9.23 -6.64 5.74
CA LYS A 74 -8.79 -8.02 5.53
C LYS A 74 -7.69 -8.10 4.47
N PHE A 75 -6.73 -8.99 4.73
CA PHE A 75 -5.70 -9.36 3.76
C PHE A 75 -5.56 -10.89 3.67
N PRO A 76 -5.47 -11.48 2.47
CA PRO A 76 -5.17 -12.90 2.32
C PRO A 76 -3.79 -13.30 2.85
N THR A 77 -2.78 -12.42 2.75
CA THR A 77 -1.39 -12.74 3.14
C THR A 77 -1.02 -12.26 4.54
N PHE A 78 -1.89 -11.51 5.21
CA PHE A 78 -1.59 -10.88 6.49
C PHE A 78 -2.81 -10.93 7.40
N TRP A 79 -2.66 -11.58 8.55
CA TRP A 79 -3.72 -11.64 9.54
C TRP A 79 -3.66 -10.42 10.44
N PHE A 80 -4.82 -9.77 10.61
CA PHE A 80 -4.99 -8.54 11.34
C PHE A 80 -6.32 -8.54 12.09
N GLU A 81 -6.29 -8.00 13.30
CA GLU A 81 -7.47 -7.68 14.11
C GLU A 81 -7.38 -6.23 14.59
N ALA A 82 -8.53 -5.57 14.74
CA ALA A 82 -8.62 -4.17 15.19
C ALA A 82 -8.43 -4.05 16.73
N THR A 83 -7.39 -4.70 17.26
CA THR A 83 -6.92 -4.53 18.64
C THR A 83 -5.76 -3.53 18.68
N PRO A 84 -5.43 -2.90 19.82
CA PRO A 84 -4.27 -2.02 19.91
C PRO A 84 -2.96 -2.69 19.44
N GLN A 85 -2.80 -3.98 19.73
CA GLN A 85 -1.67 -4.80 19.28
C GLN A 85 -1.70 -5.00 17.76
N GLY A 86 -2.88 -5.25 17.19
CA GLY A 86 -3.05 -5.38 15.75
C GLY A 86 -2.78 -4.07 15.02
N LEU A 87 -3.27 -2.94 15.52
CA LEU A 87 -3.00 -1.60 14.95
C LEU A 87 -1.50 -1.28 14.95
N PHE A 88 -0.80 -1.60 16.03
CA PHE A 88 0.65 -1.49 16.11
C PHE A 88 1.35 -2.38 15.07
N MET A 89 0.92 -3.64 14.93
CA MET A 89 1.48 -4.55 13.91
C MET A 89 1.22 -4.04 12.49
N LEU A 90 0.03 -3.48 12.23
CA LEU A 90 -0.32 -2.87 10.94
C LEU A 90 0.58 -1.66 10.64
N GLN A 91 0.86 -0.84 11.64
CA GLN A 91 1.79 0.29 11.53
C GLN A 91 3.22 -0.17 11.19
N ILE A 92 3.70 -1.25 11.83
CA ILE A 92 4.98 -1.87 11.48
C ILE A 92 4.97 -2.38 10.04
N ALA A 93 3.91 -3.05 9.60
CA ALA A 93 3.81 -3.58 8.25
C ALA A 93 3.87 -2.48 7.17
N PHE A 94 3.17 -1.36 7.40
CA PHE A 94 3.27 -0.19 6.52
C PHE A 94 4.67 0.45 6.57
N GLY A 95 5.28 0.52 7.75
CA GLY A 95 6.66 1.00 7.93
C GLY A 95 7.68 0.15 7.15
N GLN A 96 7.57 -1.18 7.24
CA GLN A 96 8.41 -2.12 6.49
C GLN A 96 8.22 -1.96 4.98
N SER A 97 6.98 -1.76 4.54
CA SER A 97 6.67 -1.54 3.12
C SER A 97 7.34 -0.27 2.58
N LYS A 98 7.31 0.82 3.35
CA LYS A 98 8.02 2.07 3.01
C LYS A 98 9.53 1.86 2.98
N TYR A 99 10.09 1.25 4.02
CA TYR A 99 11.52 0.96 4.12
C TYR A 99 12.05 0.15 2.93
N TYR A 100 11.31 -0.88 2.51
CA TYR A 100 11.68 -1.70 1.36
C TYR A 100 11.77 -0.89 0.08
N VAL A 101 10.78 -0.02 -0.19
CA VAL A 101 10.75 0.84 -1.38
C VAL A 101 11.90 1.85 -1.37
N ASP A 102 12.18 2.46 -0.22
CA ASP A 102 13.24 3.45 -0.07
C ASP A 102 14.62 2.80 -0.23
N THR A 103 14.83 1.64 0.41
CA THR A 103 16.08 0.87 0.30
C THR A 103 16.31 0.38 -1.13
N LEU A 104 15.26 -0.06 -1.84
CA LEU A 104 15.36 -0.42 -3.25
C LEU A 104 15.79 0.78 -4.10
N ARG A 105 15.25 1.96 -3.84
CA ARG A 105 15.62 3.21 -4.54
C ARG A 105 17.08 3.56 -4.30
N GLU A 106 17.55 3.48 -3.07
CA GLU A 106 18.96 3.74 -2.73
C GLU A 106 19.89 2.75 -3.42
N ASN A 107 19.56 1.46 -3.40
CA ASN A 107 20.33 0.42 -4.05
C ASN A 107 20.42 0.61 -5.56
N VAL A 108 19.31 0.92 -6.23
CA VAL A 108 19.29 1.21 -7.67
C VAL A 108 20.13 2.45 -7.98
N THR A 109 20.00 3.51 -7.19
CA THR A 109 20.77 4.75 -7.36
C THR A 109 22.27 4.51 -7.17
N ARG A 110 22.65 3.74 -6.15
CA ARG A 110 24.03 3.33 -5.90
C ARG A 110 24.58 2.51 -7.06
N GLY A 111 23.81 1.54 -7.56
CA GLY A 111 24.18 0.73 -8.73
C GLY A 111 24.41 1.58 -9.98
N MET A 112 23.52 2.54 -10.26
CA MET A 112 23.68 3.48 -11.38
C MET A 112 24.93 4.34 -11.23
N ARG A 113 25.20 4.90 -10.04
CA ARG A 113 26.42 5.66 -9.78
C ARG A 113 27.68 4.82 -9.96
N GLN A 114 27.64 3.54 -9.57
CA GLN A 114 28.77 2.64 -9.75
C GLN A 114 29.03 2.35 -11.23
N LYS A 115 27.99 2.15 -12.04
CA LYS A 115 28.13 2.00 -13.50
C LYS A 115 28.81 3.21 -14.12
N VAL A 116 28.35 4.42 -13.79
CA VAL A 116 28.96 5.69 -14.28
C VAL A 116 30.44 5.78 -13.90
N ARG A 117 30.81 5.47 -12.65
CA ARG A 117 32.23 5.48 -12.23
C ARG A 117 33.09 4.50 -13.00
N ASN A 118 32.52 3.36 -13.39
CA ASN A 118 33.21 2.34 -14.17
C ASN A 118 33.21 2.64 -15.68
N GLY A 119 32.75 3.82 -16.11
CA GLY A 119 32.62 4.18 -17.53
C GLY A 119 31.52 3.41 -18.27
N VAL A 120 30.66 2.69 -17.55
CA VAL A 120 29.55 1.91 -18.12
C VAL A 120 28.29 2.78 -18.12
N TRP A 121 27.58 2.77 -19.25
CA TRP A 121 26.31 3.47 -19.38
C TRP A 121 25.30 2.96 -18.33
N PRO A 122 24.74 3.82 -17.45
CA PRO A 122 23.96 3.38 -16.31
C PRO A 122 22.54 2.91 -16.66
N SER A 123 21.99 3.39 -17.78
CA SER A 123 20.61 3.13 -18.24
C SER A 123 20.57 2.17 -19.44
N GLY A 124 19.43 2.13 -20.15
CA GLY A 124 19.24 1.27 -21.33
C GLY A 124 20.36 1.42 -22.35
N ALA A 125 20.64 0.33 -23.07
CA ALA A 125 21.69 0.32 -24.09
C ALA A 125 21.49 1.49 -25.09
N PRO A 126 22.57 2.15 -25.52
CA PRO A 126 22.47 3.14 -26.57
C PRO A 126 21.83 2.52 -27.81
N LEU A 127 21.06 3.33 -28.54
CA LEU A 127 20.55 2.93 -29.84
C LEU A 127 21.73 2.90 -30.82
N GLY A 128 22.16 1.71 -31.21
CA GLY A 128 23.23 1.49 -32.19
C GLY A 128 24.58 1.27 -31.57
#